data_AF-F2NIW2-F1
#
_entry.id   AF-F2NIW2-F1
#
_cell.length_a   1.000
_cell.length_b   1.000
_cell.length_c   1.000
_cell.angle_alpha   90.00
_cell.angle_beta   90.00
_cell.angle_gamma   90.00
#
_symmetry.space_group_name_H-M   'P 1'
#
loop_
_entity.id
_entity.type
_entity.pdbx_description
1 polymer ?
#
loop_
_entity_poly.entity_id
_entity_poly.type
_entity_poly.pdbx_seq_one_letter_code
_entity_poly.pdbx_strand_id
1 'polypeptide(L)'
;MALDSEASLKETLTPQYLENLMKKVEAIVMGQNRDLLVRFIEILYNQEYFEEEVFSPEDLADIQAGLEEIRRGETVLWTDFKKENNL
;
A
#
# COMPACT_ATOMS: atom_id res chain seq x y z
N MET A 1 -16.11 4.12 -31.35
CA MET A 1 -16.93 3.88 -30.14
C MET A 1 -16.05 3.10 -29.19
N ALA A 2 -15.24 3.81 -28.41
CA ALA A 2 -14.33 3.21 -27.43
C ALA A 2 -15.18 2.85 -26.21
N LEU A 3 -15.51 1.57 -26.09
CA LEU A 3 -16.21 1.04 -24.93
C LEU A 3 -15.21 0.97 -23.77
N ASP A 4 -15.36 1.90 -22.83
CA ASP A 4 -15.20 1.71 -21.38
C ASP A 4 -14.20 0.63 -20.93
N SER A 5 -12.93 0.76 -21.33
CA SER A 5 -11.84 -0.08 -20.81
C SER A 5 -11.47 0.25 -19.36
N GLU A 6 -11.96 1.35 -18.79
CA GLU A 6 -11.68 1.78 -17.42
C GLU A 6 -12.75 1.34 -16.40
N ALA A 7 -13.93 0.89 -16.86
CA ALA A 7 -15.01 0.44 -15.96
C ALA A 7 -14.81 -0.99 -15.42
N SER A 8 -13.85 -1.76 -15.96
CA SER A 8 -13.69 -3.19 -15.66
C SER A 8 -12.83 -3.50 -14.43
N LEU A 9 -12.21 -2.51 -13.78
CA LEU A 9 -11.29 -2.75 -12.66
C LEU A 9 -11.86 -2.37 -11.28
N LYS A 10 -13.08 -1.86 -11.21
CA LYS A 10 -13.86 -1.79 -9.96
C LYS A 10 -14.73 -3.02 -9.80
N GLU A 11 -14.16 -4.20 -10.05
CA GLU A 11 -14.79 -5.44 -9.62
C GLU A 11 -14.78 -5.41 -8.09
N THR A 12 -15.90 -4.99 -7.50
CA THR A 12 -16.11 -5.00 -6.06
C THR A 12 -15.75 -6.40 -5.57
N LEU A 13 -14.71 -6.53 -4.76
CA LEU A 13 -14.31 -7.79 -4.13
C LEU A 13 -15.50 -8.30 -3.31
N THR A 14 -16.38 -9.06 -3.94
CA THR A 14 -17.56 -9.60 -3.27
C THR A 14 -17.09 -10.68 -2.29
N PRO A 15 -17.80 -10.90 -1.17
CA PRO A 15 -17.47 -11.98 -0.23
C PRO A 15 -17.34 -13.34 -0.93
N GLN A 16 -18.16 -13.59 -1.95
CA GLN A 16 -18.12 -14.81 -2.74
C GLN A 16 -16.85 -14.94 -3.59
N TYR A 17 -16.36 -13.83 -4.14
CA TYR A 17 -15.10 -13.80 -4.88
C TYR A 17 -13.92 -14.10 -3.96
N LEU A 18 -13.90 -13.52 -2.76
CA LEU A 18 -12.88 -13.79 -1.75
C LEU A 18 -12.90 -15.26 -1.31
N GLU A 19 -14.08 -15.82 -1.05
CA GLU A 19 -14.22 -17.23 -0.69
C GLU A 19 -13.68 -18.16 -1.80
N ASN A 20 -14.01 -17.86 -3.06
CA ASN A 20 -13.53 -18.63 -4.20
C ASN A 20 -12.01 -18.50 -4.40
N LEU A 21 -11.44 -17.32 -4.16
CA LEU A 21 -10.00 -17.11 -4.17
C LEU A 21 -9.33 -17.94 -3.08
N MET A 22 -9.85 -17.91 -1.85
CA MET A 22 -9.31 -18.67 -0.73
C MET A 22 -9.30 -20.18 -1.01
N LYS A 23 -10.39 -20.74 -1.55
CA LYS A 23 -10.44 -22.17 -1.94
C LYS A 23 -9.38 -22.55 -2.97
N LYS A 24 -9.11 -21.65 -3.94
CA LYS A 24 -8.06 -21.89 -4.94
C LYS A 24 -6.66 -21.84 -4.32
N VAL A 25 -6.42 -20.90 -3.42
CA VAL A 25 -5.15 -20.81 -2.68
C VAL A 25 -4.95 -22.06 -1.82
N GLU A 26 -5.97 -22.48 -1.08
CA GLU A 26 -5.92 -23.72 -0.28
C GLU A 26 -5.60 -24.95 -1.12
N ALA A 27 -6.23 -25.09 -2.29
CA ALA A 27 -5.95 -26.20 -3.20
C ALA A 27 -4.49 -26.21 -3.70
N ILE A 28 -3.88 -25.03 -3.91
CA ILE A 28 -2.47 -24.91 -4.30
C ILE A 28 -1.54 -25.23 -3.12
N VAL A 29 -1.85 -24.71 -1.93
CA VAL A 29 -1.07 -24.96 -0.70
C VAL A 29 -1.11 -26.43 -0.30
N MET A 30 -2.22 -27.13 -0.52
CA MET A 30 -2.36 -28.56 -0.23
C MET A 30 -1.91 -29.46 -1.39
N GLY A 31 -1.58 -28.88 -2.55
CA GLY A 31 -1.20 -29.60 -3.75
C GLY A 31 0.30 -29.91 -3.84
N GLN A 32 0.68 -30.63 -4.90
CA GLN A 32 2.07 -31.01 -5.17
C GLN A 32 3.01 -29.82 -5.41
N ASN A 33 2.44 -28.65 -5.72
CA ASN A 33 3.19 -27.43 -6.02
C ASN A 33 3.32 -26.48 -4.81
N ARG A 34 2.97 -26.94 -3.59
CA ARG A 34 3.07 -26.15 -2.36
C ARG A 34 4.43 -25.45 -2.21
N ASP A 35 5.51 -26.19 -2.44
CA ASP A 35 6.87 -25.68 -2.26
C ASP A 35 7.20 -24.54 -3.25
N LEU A 36 6.61 -24.56 -4.45
CA LEU A 36 6.76 -23.47 -5.42
C LEU A 36 6.01 -22.22 -4.98
N LEU A 37 4.81 -22.36 -4.40
CA LEU A 37 4.07 -21.24 -3.84
C LEU A 37 4.81 -20.64 -2.63
N VAL A 38 5.34 -21.47 -1.74
CA VAL A 38 6.15 -21.01 -0.59
C VAL A 38 7.37 -20.23 -1.08
N ARG A 39 8.14 -20.77 -2.03
CA ARG A 39 9.30 -20.08 -2.61
C ARG A 39 8.92 -18.78 -3.33
N PHE A 40 7.78 -18.75 -4.03
CA PHE A 40 7.28 -17.54 -4.67
C PHE A 40 6.95 -16.45 -3.64
N ILE A 41 6.24 -16.82 -2.57
CA ILE A 41 5.95 -15.91 -1.46
C ILE A 41 7.25 -15.44 -0.80
N GLU A 42 8.18 -16.35 -0.52
CA GLU A 42 9.50 -16.01 0.01
C GLU A 42 10.25 -15.05 -0.92
N ILE A 43 10.21 -15.23 -2.24
CA ILE A 43 10.84 -14.29 -3.19
C ILE A 43 10.16 -12.92 -3.13
N LEU A 44 8.82 -12.86 -3.02
CA LEU A 44 8.09 -11.60 -2.92
C LEU A 44 8.34 -10.87 -1.59
N TYR A 45 8.47 -11.60 -0.48
CA TYR A 45 8.68 -11.01 0.85
C TYR A 45 10.16 -10.77 1.16
N ASN A 46 11.07 -11.61 0.66
CA ASN A 46 12.52 -11.41 0.74
C ASN A 46 13.03 -10.44 -0.34
N GLN A 47 12.14 -9.77 -1.08
CA GLN A 47 12.43 -8.51 -1.75
C GLN A 47 12.58 -7.35 -0.73
N GLU A 48 13.20 -7.61 0.42
CA GLU A 48 13.90 -6.61 1.23
C GLU A 48 15.05 -5.93 0.43
N TYR A 49 15.28 -6.31 -0.83
CA TYR A 49 16.10 -5.57 -1.80
C TYR A 49 15.39 -4.35 -2.43
N PHE A 50 14.39 -3.79 -1.76
CA PHE A 50 14.10 -2.35 -1.86
C PHE A 50 14.66 -1.64 -0.62
N GLU A 51 15.94 -1.87 -0.29
CA GLU A 51 16.76 -0.96 0.51
C GLU A 51 17.12 0.28 -0.33
N GLU A 52 16.14 0.94 -0.96
CA GLU A 52 16.27 2.38 -1.14
C GLU A 52 15.82 2.97 0.18
N GLU A 53 16.74 3.62 0.88
CA GLU A 53 16.43 4.39 2.08
C GLU A 53 15.29 5.35 1.72
N VAL A 54 14.06 5.01 2.14
CA VAL A 54 12.81 5.63 1.67
C VAL A 54 12.81 7.14 1.93
N PHE A 55 13.63 7.56 2.89
CA PHE A 55 13.86 8.94 3.27
C PHE A 55 15.34 9.25 3.19
N SER A 56 15.68 10.30 2.47
CA SER A 56 17.00 10.89 2.53
C SER A 56 17.25 11.51 3.92
N PRO A 57 18.51 11.81 4.29
CA PRO A 57 18.80 12.56 5.51
C PRO A 57 18.08 13.91 5.59
N GLU A 58 17.77 14.54 4.45
CA GLU A 58 17.01 15.79 4.39
C GLU A 58 15.54 15.55 4.75
N ASP A 59 14.91 14.50 4.20
CA ASP A 59 13.54 14.14 4.53
C ASP A 59 13.37 13.83 6.03
N LEU A 60 14.36 13.15 6.62
CA LEU A 60 14.37 12.86 8.06
C LEU A 60 14.52 14.14 8.91
N ALA A 61 15.32 15.10 8.45
CA ALA A 61 15.48 16.38 9.12
C ALA A 61 14.19 17.21 9.06
N ASP A 62 13.50 17.22 7.92
CA ASP A 62 12.22 17.91 7.74
C ASP A 62 11.12 17.30 8.61
N ILE A 63 11.04 15.97 8.68
CA ILE A 63 10.12 15.26 9.59
C ILE A 63 10.41 15.66 11.05
N GLN A 64 11.69 15.68 11.44
CA GLN A 64 12.07 16.05 12.79
C GLN A 64 11.67 17.49 13.10
N ALA A 65 11.97 18.45 12.21
CA ALA A 65 11.59 19.85 12.37
C ALA A 65 10.07 20.02 12.54
N GLY A 66 9.26 19.35 11.70
CA GLY A 66 7.80 19.36 11.81
C GLY A 66 7.29 18.80 13.15
N LEU A 67 7.91 17.73 13.67
CA LEU A 67 7.58 17.21 15.02
C LEU A 67 7.91 18.22 16.12
N GLU A 68 8.97 19.00 15.96
CA GLU A 68 9.32 20.06 16.92
C GLU A 68 8.35 21.24 16.88
N GLU A 69 7.85 21.59 15.69
CA GLU A 69 6.80 22.60 15.50
C GLU A 69 5.48 22.16 16.14
N ILE A 70 5.09 20.89 15.96
CA ILE A 70 3.94 20.28 16.65
C ILE A 70 4.07 20.39 18.16
N ARG A 71 5.24 20.04 18.70
CA ARG A 71 5.51 20.13 20.14
C ARG A 71 5.47 21.57 20.67
N ARG A 72 5.84 22.55 19.84
CA ARG A 72 5.77 23.99 20.16
C ARG A 72 4.37 24.58 19.99
N GLY A 73 3.42 23.83 19.41
CA GLY A 73 2.09 24.32 19.08
C GLY A 73 2.06 25.21 17.82
N GLU A 74 3.13 25.20 17.03
CA GLU A 74 3.31 25.96 15.80
C GLU A 74 2.72 25.20 14.59
N THR A 75 1.51 24.64 14.75
CA THR A 75 0.84 23.83 13.72
C THR A 75 -0.41 24.47 13.22
N VAL A 76 -0.70 24.29 11.93
CA VAL A 76 -1.97 24.67 11.31
C VAL A 76 -2.84 23.43 11.15
N LEU A 77 -4.13 23.53 11.49
CA LEU A 77 -5.08 22.47 11.20
C LEU A 77 -5.21 22.31 9.68
N TRP A 78 -5.20 21.06 9.22
CA TRP A 78 -5.29 20.75 7.79
C TRP A 78 -6.52 21.37 7.12
N THR A 79 -7.63 21.50 7.86
CA THR A 79 -8.85 22.17 7.40
C THR A 79 -8.65 23.65 7.12
N ASP A 80 -7.88 24.34 7.97
CA ASP A 80 -7.64 25.78 7.86
C ASP A 80 -6.64 26.05 6.74
N PHE A 81 -5.59 25.24 6.64
CA PHE A 81 -4.62 25.30 5.55
C PHE A 81 -5.28 25.17 4.17
N LYS A 82 -6.20 24.20 3.99
CA LYS A 82 -6.93 24.02 2.72
C LYS A 82 -7.78 25.23 2.37
N LYS A 83 -8.47 25.78 3.37
CA LYS A 83 -9.31 26.96 3.20
C LYS A 83 -8.50 28.19 2.78
N GLU A 84 -7.31 28.37 3.33
CA GLU A 84 -6.41 29.48 3.01
C GLU A 84 -5.76 29.34 1.63
N ASN A 85 -5.52 28.10 1.18
CA ASN A 85 -4.81 27.82 -0.07
C ASN A 85 -5.72 27.37 -1.23
N ASN A 86 -7.05 27.38 -1.06
CA ASN A 86 -8.03 26.90 -2.03
C ASN A 86 -7.76 25.47 -2.53
N LEU A 87 -7.41 24.57 -1.61
CA LEU A 87 -7.14 23.15 -1.85
C LEU A 87 -8.32 22.23 -1.45
#